data_AF-A0A1B3X7G9-F1
#
_entry.id   AF-A0A1B3X7G9-F1
#
_cell.length_a   1.000
_cell.length_b   1.000
_cell.length_c   1.000
_cell.angle_alpha   90.00
_cell.angle_beta   90.00
_cell.angle_gamma   90.00
#
_symmetry.space_group_name_H-M   'P 1'
#
loop_
_entity.id
_entity.type
_entity.pdbx_description
1 polymer ?
#
loop_
_entity_poly.entity_id
_entity_poly.type
_entity_poly.pdbx_seq_one_letter_code
_entity_poly.pdbx_strand_id
1 'polypeptide(L)' 'MEKVTYKYNPSDYDEELCEYMTAFYRAYEEKNRLYMSVEMQHLYSETKYAMKEGDISSSDREEMLTYFGELLYG' A
#
# COMPACT_ATOMS: atom_id res chain seq x y z
N MET A 1 16.73 13.62 8.42
CA MET A 1 15.45 12.93 8.14
C MET A 1 15.70 11.48 8.47
N GLU A 2 15.02 10.93 9.49
CA GLU A 2 15.01 9.48 9.68
C GLU A 2 14.50 8.85 8.37
N LYS A 3 15.25 7.88 7.83
CA LYS A 3 14.75 7.07 6.72
C LYS A 3 13.62 6.23 7.27
N VAL A 4 12.38 6.63 6.99
CA VAL A 4 11.23 5.77 7.25
C VAL A 4 11.48 4.47 6.49
N THR A 5 11.58 3.37 7.22
CA THR A 5 11.72 2.04 6.62
C THR A 5 10.31 1.45 6.59
N TYR A 6 9.74 1.33 5.40
CA TYR A 6 8.38 0.80 5.23
C TYR A 6 8.37 -0.73 5.39
N LYS A 7 7.28 -1.29 5.96
CA LYS A 7 7.13 -2.74 6.17
C LYS A 7 7.08 -3.49 4.83
N TYR A 8 6.41 -2.91 3.84
CA TYR A 8 6.25 -3.51 2.52
C TYR A 8 7.03 -2.71 1.49
N ASN A 9 8.01 -3.34 0.85
CA ASN A 9 8.78 -2.73 -0.22
C ASN A 9 7.99 -2.82 -1.53
N PRO A 10 7.66 -1.72 -2.22
CA PRO A 10 6.88 -1.76 -3.45
C PRO A 10 7.48 -2.68 -4.53
N SER A 11 8.81 -2.77 -4.60
CA SER A 11 9.51 -3.58 -5.61
C SER A 11 9.39 -5.09 -5.41
N ASP A 12 8.79 -5.55 -4.31
CA ASP A 12 8.53 -6.97 -4.06
C ASP A 12 7.21 -7.44 -4.71
N TYR A 13 6.46 -6.53 -5.36
CA TYR A 13 5.14 -6.77 -5.94
C TYR A 13 5.09 -6.42 -7.43
N ASP A 14 4.04 -6.89 -8.10
CA ASP A 14 3.79 -6.60 -9.52
C ASP A 14 3.67 -5.09 -9.80
N GLU A 15 3.85 -4.74 -11.08
CA GLU A 15 3.95 -3.36 -11.56
C GLU A 15 2.84 -2.44 -11.01
N GLU A 16 1.57 -2.85 -11.11
CA GLU A 16 0.44 -2.03 -10.63
C GLU A 16 0.47 -1.85 -9.10
N LEU A 17 0.70 -2.92 -8.33
CA LEU A 17 0.74 -2.82 -6.86
C LEU A 17 1.97 -2.03 -6.39
N CYS A 18 3.11 -2.19 -7.06
CA CYS A 18 4.32 -1.41 -6.85
C CYS A 18 4.07 0.09 -7.09
N GLU A 19 3.39 0.45 -8.18
CA GLU A 19 3.04 1.85 -8.48
C GLU A 19 2.16 2.46 -7.39
N TYR A 20 1.07 1.79 -6.99
CA TYR A 20 0.15 2.33 -5.99
C TYR A 20 0.77 2.41 -4.59
N MET A 21 1.61 1.43 -4.20
CA MET A 21 2.35 1.51 -2.94
C MET A 21 3.33 2.67 -2.93
N THR A 22 4.04 2.89 -4.04
CA THR A 22 4.98 4.00 -4.20
C THR A 22 4.26 5.34 -4.14
N ALA A 23 3.11 5.46 -4.82
CA ALA A 23 2.27 6.66 -4.80
C ALA A 23 1.74 6.95 -3.40
N PHE A 24 1.29 5.93 -2.67
CA PHE A 24 0.86 6.07 -1.28
C PHE A 24 1.99 6.57 -0.38
N TYR A 25 3.19 5.97 -0.45
CA TYR A 25 4.33 6.40 0.37
C TYR A 25 4.77 7.82 0.06
N ARG A 26 4.79 8.20 -1.21
CA ARG A 26 5.04 9.58 -1.60
C ARG A 26 4.01 10.54 -0.99
N ALA A 27 2.73 10.19 -1.06
CA ALA A 27 1.65 10.97 -0.45
C ALA A 27 1.79 11.10 1.06
N TYR A 28 2.22 10.02 1.73
CA TYR A 28 2.50 9.98 3.15
C TYR A 28 3.65 10.94 3.53
N GLU A 29 4.76 10.91 2.80
CA GLU A 29 5.90 11.82 2.99
C GLU A 29 5.53 13.29 2.74
N GLU A 30 4.69 13.54 1.75
CA GLU A 30 4.13 14.86 1.43
C GLU A 30 3.02 15.30 2.41
N LYS A 31 2.63 14.45 3.37
CA LYS A 31 1.51 14.65 4.31
C LYS A 31 0.17 14.94 3.61
N ASN A 32 0.00 14.43 2.40
CA ASN A 32 -1.18 14.64 1.56
C ASN A 32 -2.23 13.54 1.81
N ARG A 33 -2.98 13.68 2.91
CA ARG A 33 -4.01 12.70 3.31
C ARG A 33 -5.12 12.46 2.27
N LEU A 34 -5.44 13.48 1.47
CA LEU A 34 -6.43 13.33 0.40
C LEU A 34 -5.93 12.34 -0.64
N TYR A 35 -4.69 12.51 -1.08
CA TYR A 35 -4.09 11.64 -2.09
C TYR A 35 -3.81 10.24 -1.52
N MET A 36 -3.38 10.14 -0.27
CA MET A 36 -3.29 8.83 0.41
C MET A 36 -4.63 8.07 0.43
N SER A 37 -5.75 8.77 0.63
CA SER A 37 -7.08 8.15 0.62
C SER A 37 -7.45 7.59 -0.76
N VAL A 38 -7.01 8.25 -1.84
CA VAL A 38 -7.19 7.77 -3.21
C VAL A 38 -6.33 6.52 -3.44
N GLU A 39 -5.05 6.57 -3.11
CA GLU A 39 -4.14 5.43 -3.27
C GLU A 39 -4.55 4.23 -2.40
N MET A 40 -5.15 4.46 -1.23
CA MET A 40 -5.73 3.39 -0.41
C MET A 40 -6.84 2.62 -1.13
N GLN A 41 -7.65 3.28 -1.98
CA GLN A 41 -8.67 2.60 -2.77
C GLN A 41 -8.04 1.72 -3.86
N HIS A 42 -6.96 2.20 -4.49
CA HIS A 42 -6.20 1.42 -5.46
C HIS A 42 -5.55 0.20 -4.80
N LEU A 43 -4.87 0.38 -3.66
CA LEU A 43 -4.31 -0.73 -2.87
C LEU A 43 -5.39 -1.76 -2.47
N TYR A 44 -6.60 -1.32 -2.11
CA TYR A 44 -7.69 -2.24 -1.79
C TYR A 44 -8.14 -3.10 -2.99
N SER A 45 -8.17 -2.50 -4.19
CA SER A 45 -8.47 -3.18 -5.45
C SER A 45 -7.36 -4.15 -5.83
N GLU A 46 -6.12 -3.68 -5.90
CA GLU A 46 -5.02 -4.47 -6.45
C GLU A 46 -4.61 -5.61 -5.53
N THR A 47 -4.63 -5.40 -4.21
CA THR A 47 -4.43 -6.53 -3.27
C THR A 47 -5.53 -7.59 -3.42
N LYS A 48 -6.75 -7.23 -3.84
CA LYS A 48 -7.81 -8.21 -4.11
C LYS A 48 -7.54 -8.98 -5.40
N TYR A 49 -6.95 -8.36 -6.41
CA TYR A 49 -6.54 -9.03 -7.65
C TYR A 49 -5.34 -9.95 -7.41
N ALA A 50 -4.27 -9.45 -6.79
CA ALA A 50 -3.11 -10.25 -6.38
C ALA A 50 -3.52 -11.47 -5.53
N MET A 51 -4.50 -11.31 -4.63
CA MET A 51 -5.04 -12.43 -3.85
C MET A 51 -5.78 -13.47 -4.71
N LYS A 52 -6.45 -13.06 -5.78
CA LYS A 52 -7.17 -13.96 -6.69
C LYS A 52 -6.23 -14.74 -7.60
N GLU A 53 -5.18 -14.09 -8.09
CA GLU A 53 -4.14 -14.71 -8.93
C GLU A 53 -3.20 -15.60 -8.11
N GLY A 54 -3.18 -15.41 -6.79
CA GLY A 54 -2.45 -16.25 -5.84
C GLY A 54 -1.07 -15.69 -5.47
N ASP A 55 -0.77 -14.46 -5.87
CA ASP A 55 0.48 -13.76 -5.58
C ASP A 55 0.62 -13.39 -4.11
N ILE A 56 -0.52 -13.17 -3.44
CA ILE A 56 -0.58 -12.93 -1.99
C ILE A 56 -1.67 -13.78 -1.34
N SER A 57 -1.48 -14.14 -0.07
CA SER A 57 -2.54 -14.83 0.68
C SER A 57 -3.59 -13.84 1.19
N SER A 58 -4.73 -14.37 1.64
CA SER A 58 -5.77 -13.55 2.29
C SER A 58 -5.25 -12.88 3.57
N SER A 59 -4.35 -13.54 4.32
CA SER A 59 -3.72 -12.94 5.50
C SER A 59 -2.76 -11.82 5.14
N ASP A 60 -1.95 -11.99 4.09
CA ASP A 60 -1.04 -10.94 3.62
C ASP A 60 -1.81 -9.69 3.21
N ARG A 61 -2.95 -9.87 2.50
CA ARG A 61 -3.84 -8.78 2.14
C ARG A 61 -4.37 -8.03 3.37
N GLU A 62 -4.85 -8.74 4.39
CA GLU A 62 -5.38 -8.12 5.60
C GLU A 62 -4.29 -7.34 6.37
N GLU A 63 -3.10 -7.91 6.48
CA GLU A 63 -1.96 -7.24 7.12
C GLU A 63 -1.50 -6.00 6.33
N MET A 64 -1.51 -6.05 4.98
CA MET A 64 -1.19 -4.89 4.15
C MET A 64 -2.20 -3.76 4.36
N LEU A 65 -3.50 -4.06 4.26
CA LEU A 65 -4.55 -3.06 4.41
C LEU A 65 -4.59 -2.45 5.80
N THR A 66 -4.30 -3.25 6.83
CA THR A 66 -4.16 -2.75 8.21
C THR A 66 -3.00 -1.76 8.31
N TYR A 67 -1.82 -2.12 7.81
CA TYR A 67 -0.65 -1.26 7.83
C TYR A 67 -0.85 0.07 7.08
N PHE A 68 -1.35 0.01 5.84
CA PHE A 68 -1.62 1.23 5.07
C PHE A 68 -2.75 2.06 5.70
N GLY A 69 -3.74 1.41 6.31
CA GLY A 69 -4.77 2.07 7.10
C GLY A 69 -4.22 2.81 8.32
N GLU A 70 -3.28 2.21 9.05
CA GLU A 70 -2.61 2.85 10.19
C GLU A 70 -1.80 4.08 9.75
N LEU A 71 -1.12 4.03 8.60
CA LEU A 71 -0.42 5.20 8.07
C LEU A 71 -1.37 6.35 7.72
N LEU A 72 -2.58 6.05 7.24
CA LEU A 72 -3.58 7.04 6.84
C LEU A 72 -4.35 7.63 8.02
N TYR A 73 -4.78 6.79 8.96
CA TYR A 73 -5.69 7.16 10.04
C TYR A 73 -5.04 7.35 11.41
N GLY A 74 -3.81 6.86 11.60
CA GLY A 74 -2.96 7.13 12.77
C GLY A 74 -2.49 8.59 12.83
#